data_AF-A0A370E197-F1
#
_entry.id   AF-A0A370E197-F1
#
_cell.length_a   1.000
_cell.length_b   1.000
_cell.length_c   1.000
_cell.angle_alpha   90.00
_cell.angle_beta   90.00
_cell.angle_gamma   90.00
#
_symmetry.space_group_name_H-M   'P 1'
#
loop_
_entity.id
_entity.type
_entity.pdbx_description
1 polymer ?
#
loop_
_entity_poly.entity_id
_entity_poly.type
_entity_poly.pdbx_seq_one_letter_code
_entity_poly.pdbx_strand_id
1 'polypeptide(L)'
;MPEKLADRRAGMDTLLKNECVTLKLITPGQAKKMTGRFLGKDPKVAEEEVVVELRNTLYSQIRQFIRSHEGGPWSSHSAQSDLRMDISATKSVRAVVTLTQHIFNERDEWLHENKGGLTGRFFGGRFWTKR
;
A
#
# COMPACT_ATOMS: atom_id res chain seq x y z
N MET A 1 29.07 13.08 -10.11
CA MET A 1 28.24 12.77 -8.93
C MET A 1 27.50 11.42 -9.06
N PRO A 2 28.18 10.28 -9.28
CA PRO A 2 27.53 8.95 -9.35
C PRO A 2 27.20 8.36 -7.97
N GLU A 3 27.99 8.64 -6.92
CA GLU A 3 27.77 8.10 -5.56
C GLU A 3 26.41 8.49 -4.97
N LYS A 4 26.03 9.79 -5.05
CA LYS A 4 24.73 10.27 -4.55
C LYS A 4 23.52 9.60 -5.23
N LEU A 5 23.68 9.12 -6.47
CA LEU A 5 22.62 8.43 -7.20
C LEU A 5 22.53 6.95 -6.79
N ALA A 6 23.68 6.32 -6.50
CA ALA A 6 23.73 4.95 -5.99
C ALA A 6 23.10 4.85 -4.59
N ASP A 7 23.39 5.81 -3.69
CA ASP A 7 22.85 5.83 -2.33
C ASP A 7 21.32 6.00 -2.29
N ARG A 8 20.78 6.89 -3.14
CA ARG A 8 19.32 7.06 -3.25
C ARG A 8 18.63 5.81 -3.78
N ARG A 9 19.26 5.12 -4.73
CA ARG A 9 18.74 3.85 -5.27
C ARG A 9 18.79 2.74 -4.21
N ALA A 10 19.86 2.64 -3.43
CA ALA A 10 19.99 1.68 -2.34
C ALA A 10 18.93 1.91 -1.25
N GLY A 11 18.66 3.18 -0.91
CA GLY A 11 17.59 3.54 0.03
C GLY A 11 16.21 3.11 -0.46
N MET A 12 15.88 3.39 -1.71
CA MET A 12 14.59 2.98 -2.30
C MET A 12 14.47 1.46 -2.46
N ASP A 13 15.55 0.77 -2.83
CA ASP A 13 15.60 -0.70 -2.93
C ASP A 13 15.28 -1.36 -1.59
N THR A 14 15.86 -0.83 -0.50
CA THR A 14 15.62 -1.29 0.87
C THR A 14 14.17 -1.11 1.27
N LEU A 15 13.59 0.08 1.03
CA LEU A 15 12.18 0.36 1.33
C LEU A 15 11.24 -0.61 0.60
N LEU A 16 11.52 -0.87 -0.69
CA LEU A 16 10.66 -1.74 -1.50
C LEU A 16 10.73 -3.20 -1.09
N LYS A 17 11.95 -3.73 -0.91
CA LYS A 17 12.13 -5.16 -0.60
C LYS A 17 11.72 -5.51 0.83
N ASN A 18 11.80 -4.55 1.75
CA ASN A 18 11.51 -4.78 3.16
C ASN A 18 10.16 -4.18 3.55
N GLU A 19 10.07 -2.86 3.64
CA GLU A 19 8.91 -2.19 4.26
C GLU A 19 7.64 -2.34 3.41
N CYS A 20 7.71 -2.08 2.11
CA CYS A 20 6.54 -2.24 1.23
C CYS A 20 6.06 -3.69 1.11
N VAL A 21 6.98 -4.66 1.16
CA VAL A 21 6.65 -6.10 1.19
C VAL A 21 6.04 -6.50 2.53
N THR A 22 6.62 -6.02 3.65
CA THR A 22 6.13 -6.30 5.00
C THR A 22 4.72 -5.76 5.21
N LEU A 23 4.46 -4.54 4.71
CA LEU A 23 3.14 -3.93 4.69
C LEU A 23 2.22 -4.53 3.62
N LYS A 24 2.66 -5.54 2.87
CA LYS A 24 1.89 -6.20 1.81
C LYS A 24 1.34 -5.23 0.76
N LEU A 25 1.99 -4.08 0.56
CA LEU A 25 1.69 -3.17 -0.55
C LEU A 25 2.11 -3.79 -1.88
N ILE A 26 3.18 -4.57 -1.88
CA ILE A 26 3.67 -5.29 -3.05
C ILE A 26 4.18 -6.67 -2.63
N THR A 27 4.21 -7.60 -3.58
CA THR A 27 4.85 -8.90 -3.39
C THR A 27 6.38 -8.78 -3.55
N PRO A 28 7.17 -9.73 -3.00
CA PRO A 28 8.62 -9.77 -3.22
C PRO A 28 9.00 -9.80 -4.71
N GLY A 29 8.20 -10.48 -5.54
CA GLY A 29 8.39 -10.53 -6.99
C GLY A 29 8.17 -9.17 -7.66
N GLN A 30 7.13 -8.43 -7.24
CA GLN A 30 6.89 -7.07 -7.70
C GLN A 30 7.98 -6.10 -7.25
N ALA A 31 8.46 -6.21 -6.00
CA ALA A 31 9.59 -5.42 -5.51
C ALA A 31 10.83 -5.62 -6.39
N LYS A 32 11.21 -6.88 -6.66
CA LYS A 32 12.33 -7.21 -7.55
C LYS A 32 12.15 -6.62 -8.95
N LYS A 33 10.95 -6.75 -9.53
CA LYS A 33 10.61 -6.19 -10.86
C LYS A 33 10.69 -4.66 -10.87
N MET A 34 10.18 -3.99 -9.84
CA MET A 34 10.28 -2.54 -9.67
C MET A 34 11.75 -2.10 -9.63
N THR A 35 12.56 -2.73 -8.79
CA THR A 35 13.98 -2.38 -8.66
C THR A 35 14.78 -2.63 -9.94
N GLY A 36 14.46 -3.69 -10.70
CA GLY A 36 15.04 -3.93 -12.02
C GLY A 36 14.71 -2.83 -13.04
N ARG A 37 13.50 -2.24 -12.97
CA ARG A 37 13.10 -1.13 -13.84
C ARG A 37 13.85 0.18 -13.57
N PHE A 38 14.58 0.29 -12.45
CA PHE A 38 15.38 1.48 -12.14
C PHE A 38 16.68 1.53 -12.93
N LEU A 39 17.13 0.40 -13.47
CA LEU A 39 18.36 0.33 -14.26
C LEU A 39 18.21 1.18 -15.51
N GLY A 40 19.07 2.19 -15.64
CA GLY A 40 19.06 3.14 -16.77
C GLY A 40 18.09 4.31 -16.65
N LYS A 41 17.24 4.37 -15.61
CA LYS A 41 16.34 5.52 -15.37
C LYS A 41 16.93 6.55 -14.41
N ASP A 42 16.51 7.80 -14.58
CA ASP A 42 16.75 8.84 -13.58
C ASP A 42 16.07 8.43 -12.24
N PRO A 43 16.77 8.53 -11.09
CA PRO A 43 16.21 8.10 -9.81
C PRO A 43 14.93 8.81 -9.41
N LYS A 44 14.73 10.07 -9.79
CA LYS A 44 13.52 10.82 -9.46
C LYS A 44 12.32 10.30 -10.27
N VAL A 45 12.51 10.10 -11.57
CA VAL A 45 11.46 9.52 -12.43
C VAL A 45 11.11 8.10 -12.00
N ALA A 46 12.12 7.30 -11.65
CA ALA A 46 11.91 5.95 -11.13
C ALA A 46 11.11 5.97 -9.82
N GLU A 47 11.44 6.88 -8.90
CA GLU A 47 10.70 7.03 -7.64
C GLU A 47 9.25 7.47 -7.87
N GLU A 48 9.00 8.43 -8.76
CA GLU A 48 7.64 8.88 -9.10
C GLU A 48 6.77 7.74 -9.64
N GLU A 49 7.28 6.92 -10.57
CA GLU A 49 6.57 5.75 -11.11
C GLU A 49 6.22 4.74 -10.00
N VAL A 50 7.19 4.44 -9.13
CA VAL A 50 6.99 3.51 -8.01
C VAL A 50 5.93 4.03 -7.07
N VAL A 51 6.01 5.32 -6.71
CA VAL A 51 5.06 5.95 -5.82
C VAL A 51 3.64 5.85 -6.38
N VAL A 52 3.45 6.08 -7.69
CA VAL A 52 2.14 5.91 -8.33
C VAL A 52 1.64 4.46 -8.21
N GLU A 53 2.48 3.47 -8.47
CA GLU A 53 2.11 2.05 -8.34
C GLU A 53 1.75 1.66 -6.88
N LEU A 54 2.50 2.18 -5.90
CA LEU A 54 2.24 1.94 -4.48
C LEU A 54 0.94 2.61 -4.03
N ARG A 55 0.70 3.88 -4.41
CA ARG A 55 -0.57 4.59 -4.13
C ARG A 55 -1.77 3.84 -4.71
N ASN A 56 -1.66 3.37 -5.95
CA ASN A 56 -2.74 2.62 -6.60
C ASN A 56 -3.04 1.31 -5.87
N THR A 57 -1.99 0.61 -5.41
CA THR A 57 -2.17 -0.63 -4.66
C THR A 57 -2.82 -0.37 -3.30
N LEU A 58 -2.32 0.62 -2.55
CA LEU A 58 -2.91 1.05 -1.28
C LEU A 58 -4.38 1.44 -1.45
N TYR A 59 -4.68 2.28 -2.44
CA TYR A 59 -6.04 2.72 -2.74
C TYR A 59 -6.98 1.54 -3.03
N SER A 60 -6.51 0.56 -3.80
CA SER A 60 -7.28 -0.65 -4.11
C SER A 60 -7.59 -1.46 -2.86
N GLN A 61 -6.59 -1.68 -1.99
CA GLN A 61 -6.74 -2.43 -0.74
C GLN A 61 -7.72 -1.74 0.20
N ILE A 62 -7.61 -0.43 0.38
CA ILE A 62 -8.51 0.35 1.23
C ILE A 62 -9.92 0.38 0.67
N ARG A 63 -10.09 0.58 -0.64
CA ARG A 63 -11.42 0.53 -1.27
C ARG A 63 -12.08 -0.84 -1.09
N GLN A 64 -11.32 -1.92 -1.19
CA GLN A 64 -11.83 -3.27 -0.92
C GLN A 64 -12.24 -3.40 0.54
N PHE A 65 -11.41 -2.95 1.48
CA PHE A 65 -11.70 -3.00 2.91
C PHE A 65 -12.99 -2.24 3.26
N ILE A 66 -13.11 -0.98 2.82
CA ILE A 66 -14.29 -0.12 2.99
C ILE A 66 -15.55 -0.84 2.53
N ARG A 67 -15.53 -1.48 1.36
CA ARG A 67 -16.68 -2.22 0.83
C ARG A 67 -17.06 -3.44 1.66
N SER A 68 -16.07 -4.15 2.20
CA SER A 68 -16.28 -5.37 2.96
C SER A 68 -16.70 -5.13 4.41
N HIS A 69 -16.46 -3.94 4.96
CA HIS A 69 -16.68 -3.62 6.38
C HIS A 69 -17.57 -2.39 6.59
N GLU A 70 -18.47 -2.10 5.64
CA GLU A 70 -19.42 -0.97 5.73
C GLU A 70 -18.74 0.38 6.03
N GLY A 71 -17.55 0.56 5.46
CA GLY A 71 -16.70 1.74 5.64
C GLY A 71 -15.64 1.63 6.73
N GLY A 72 -15.80 0.74 7.71
CA GLY A 72 -14.84 0.53 8.79
C GLY A 72 -14.57 1.83 9.57
N PRO A 73 -13.30 2.16 9.89
CA PRO A 73 -12.97 3.42 10.56
C PRO A 73 -13.29 4.66 9.70
N TRP A 74 -13.42 4.49 8.38
CA TRP A 74 -13.73 5.55 7.42
C TRP A 74 -15.16 5.43 6.89
N SER A 75 -16.14 5.28 7.78
CA SER A 75 -17.55 5.11 7.42
C SER A 75 -18.20 6.35 6.79
N SER A 76 -17.71 7.55 7.11
CA SER A 76 -18.23 8.81 6.58
C SER A 76 -17.65 9.16 5.20
N HIS A 77 -18.44 9.85 4.38
CA HIS A 77 -17.99 10.29 3.05
C HIS A 77 -16.80 11.26 3.11
N SER A 78 -16.77 12.14 4.11
CA SER A 78 -15.65 13.07 4.35
C SER A 78 -14.37 12.32 4.68
N ALA A 79 -14.40 11.37 5.64
CA ALA A 79 -13.21 10.60 6.00
C ALA A 79 -12.66 9.80 4.82
N GLN A 80 -13.53 9.21 3.99
CA GLN A 80 -13.08 8.54 2.77
C GLN A 80 -12.44 9.52 1.79
N SER A 81 -12.99 10.74 1.64
CA SER A 81 -12.44 11.77 0.76
C SER A 81 -11.07 12.23 1.22
N ASP A 82 -10.91 12.51 2.51
CA ASP A 82 -9.65 12.91 3.14
C ASP A 82 -8.58 11.84 2.91
N LEU A 83 -8.95 10.56 3.10
CA LEU A 83 -8.06 9.44 2.83
C LEU A 83 -7.62 9.37 1.36
N ARG A 84 -8.50 9.68 0.39
CA ARG A 84 -8.11 9.76 -1.03
C ARG A 84 -7.12 10.89 -1.26
N MET A 85 -7.37 12.05 -0.63
CA MET A 85 -6.50 13.21 -0.73
C MET A 85 -5.11 12.92 -0.16
N ASP A 86 -5.04 12.34 1.04
CA ASP A 86 -3.78 11.99 1.70
C ASP A 86 -2.95 11.01 0.87
N ILE A 87 -3.58 9.95 0.36
CA ILE A 87 -2.92 8.99 -0.53
C ILE A 87 -2.38 9.72 -1.77
N SER A 88 -3.19 10.57 -2.41
CA SER A 88 -2.80 11.31 -3.61
C SER A 88 -1.67 12.32 -3.37
N ALA A 89 -1.58 12.89 -2.16
CA ALA A 89 -0.62 13.92 -1.80
C ALA A 89 0.80 13.38 -1.53
N THR A 90 0.94 12.07 -1.30
CA THR A 90 2.26 11.44 -1.09
C THR A 90 3.18 11.64 -2.30
N LYS A 91 4.46 11.96 -2.11
CA LYS A 91 5.41 12.24 -3.22
C LYS A 91 6.66 11.38 -3.24
N SER A 92 6.87 10.55 -2.21
CA SER A 92 8.04 9.67 -2.08
C SER A 92 7.62 8.30 -1.55
N VAL A 93 8.46 7.29 -1.79
CA VAL A 93 8.17 5.91 -1.32
C VAL A 93 8.05 5.88 0.20
N ARG A 94 8.92 6.61 0.90
CA ARG A 94 8.88 6.74 2.36
C ARG A 94 7.56 7.33 2.85
N ALA A 95 7.05 8.38 2.20
CA ALA A 95 5.78 8.99 2.58
C ALA A 95 4.61 8.01 2.41
N VAL A 96 4.61 7.20 1.33
CA VAL A 96 3.60 6.15 1.14
C VAL A 96 3.68 5.09 2.23
N VAL A 97 4.89 4.67 2.60
CA VAL A 97 5.09 3.68 3.67
C VAL A 97 4.57 4.20 5.01
N THR A 98 4.97 5.41 5.42
CA THR A 98 4.51 6.02 6.68
C THR A 98 2.99 6.16 6.69
N LEU A 99 2.39 6.67 5.61
CA LEU A 99 0.93 6.78 5.51
C LEU A 99 0.26 5.40 5.60
N THR A 100 0.81 4.38 4.94
CA THR A 100 0.27 3.01 4.98
C THR A 100 0.30 2.44 6.40
N GLN A 101 1.39 2.66 7.14
CA GLN A 101 1.48 2.23 8.54
C GLN A 101 0.38 2.85 9.39
N HIS A 102 0.17 4.17 9.28
CA HIS A 102 -0.90 4.84 10.00
C HIS A 102 -2.29 4.28 9.65
N ILE A 103 -2.60 4.16 8.37
CA ILE A 103 -3.88 3.65 7.87
C ILE A 103 -4.12 2.20 8.35
N PHE A 104 -3.08 1.36 8.33
CA PHE A 104 -3.20 -0.04 8.73
C PHE A 104 -3.31 -0.21 10.23
N ASN A 105 -2.64 0.63 11.02
CA ASN A 105 -2.82 0.65 12.46
C ASN A 105 -4.25 1.05 12.82
N GLU A 106 -4.78 2.12 12.23
CA GLU A 106 -6.17 2.55 12.44
C GLU A 106 -7.17 1.45 12.05
N ARG A 107 -6.95 0.78 10.92
CA ARG A 107 -7.73 -0.38 10.49
C ARG A 107 -7.70 -1.51 11.52
N ASP A 108 -6.50 -1.86 11.98
CA ASP A 108 -6.29 -3.02 12.85
C ASP A 108 -6.82 -2.75 14.28
N GLU A 109 -6.73 -1.51 14.75
CA GLU A 109 -7.37 -1.01 15.97
C GLU A 109 -8.89 -1.13 15.85
N TRP A 110 -9.48 -0.60 14.78
CA TRP A 110 -10.92 -0.72 14.53
C TRP A 110 -11.37 -2.18 14.47
N LEU A 111 -10.63 -3.03 13.77
CA LEU A 111 -10.90 -4.47 13.72
C LEU A 111 -10.82 -5.10 15.12
N HIS A 112 -9.85 -4.71 15.94
CA HIS A 112 -9.71 -5.21 17.30
C HIS A 112 -10.90 -4.84 18.18
N GLU A 113 -11.37 -3.60 18.09
CA GLU A 113 -12.53 -3.09 18.83
C GLU A 113 -13.85 -3.73 18.37
N ASN A 114 -13.98 -4.02 17.07
CA ASN A 114 -15.20 -4.52 16.46
C ASN A 114 -15.21 -6.06 16.26
N LYS A 115 -14.16 -6.77 16.73
CA LYS A 115 -14.06 -8.25 16.72
C LYS A 115 -15.20 -8.95 17.46
N GLY A 116 -15.91 -8.26 18.37
CA GLY A 116 -17.08 -8.79 19.07
C GLY A 116 -18.36 -8.92 18.22
N GLY A 117 -18.43 -8.29 17.03
CA GLY A 117 -19.64 -8.25 16.19
C GLY A 117 -19.57 -9.01 14.87
N LEU A 118 -18.40 -9.49 14.46
CA LEU A 118 -18.13 -9.96 13.09
C LEU A 118 -17.85 -11.47 12.93
N THR A 119 -18.15 -12.31 13.93
CA THR A 119 -18.01 -13.78 13.84
C THR A 119 -19.06 -14.47 12.96
N GLY A 120 -19.84 -13.73 12.16
CA GLY A 120 -21.06 -14.26 11.57
C GLY A 120 -21.36 -13.85 10.14
N ARG A 121 -20.38 -13.66 9.24
CA ARG A 121 -20.58 -13.67 7.78
C ARG A 121 -19.24 -13.53 7.06
N PHE A 122 -19.09 -14.18 5.92
CA PHE A 122 -17.96 -14.14 4.97
C PHE A 122 -16.84 -15.18 5.12
N PHE A 123 -17.21 -16.46 4.99
CA PHE A 123 -16.39 -17.43 4.25
C PHE A 123 -17.23 -18.04 3.10
N GLY A 124 -17.54 -17.21 2.11
CA GLY A 124 -18.04 -17.64 0.81
C GLY A 124 -16.87 -18.07 -0.08
N GLY A 125 -16.30 -19.24 0.21
CA GLY A 125 -15.24 -19.84 -0.60
C GLY A 125 -15.74 -20.11 -2.01
N ARG A 126 -15.20 -19.37 -2.99
CA ARG A 126 -15.35 -19.68 -4.41
C ARG A 126 -14.03 -20.29 -4.90
N PHE A 127 -13.80 -21.55 -4.55
CA PHE A 127 -12.81 -22.40 -5.21
C PHE A 127 -13.34 -22.70 -6.63
N TRP A 128 -12.73 -22.09 -7.64
CA TRP A 128 -12.90 -22.49 -9.03
C TRP A 128 -11.88 -23.58 -9.36
N THR A 129 -12.29 -24.85 -9.26
CA THR A 129 -11.62 -25.97 -9.94
C THR A 129 -12.09 -26.00 -11.39
N LYS A 130 -11.17 -25.76 -12.33
CA LYS A 130 -11.36 -26.07 -13.76
C LYS A 130 -11.50 -27.59 -13.92
N ARG A 131 -12.50 -28.00 -14.68
CA ARG A 131 -12.57 -29.32 -15.32
C ARG A 131 -12.62 -29.07 -16.82
#